data_AF-A0A8J7L1H1-F1
#
_entry.id   AF-A0A8J7L1H1-F1
#
_cell.length_a   1.000
_cell.length_b   1.000
_cell.length_c   1.000
_cell.angle_alpha   90.00
_cell.angle_beta   90.00
_cell.angle_gamma   90.00
#
_symmetry.space_group_name_H-M   'P 1'
#
loop_
_entity.id
_entity.type
_entity.pdbx_description
1 polymer ?
#
loop_
_entity_poly.entity_id
_entity_poly.type
_entity_poly.pdbx_seq_one_letter_code
_entity_poly.pdbx_strand_id
1 'polypeptide(L)' 'MKNTVTEIVFLIEEDPEGGYTAKALGESIFTQTDNIASLKEMLRDAVRCHFPDQANRPKAIRLHIVRS' A
#
# COMPACT_ATOMS: atom_id res chain seq x y z
N MET A 1 -22.09 0.48 14.42
CA MET A 1 -20.87 1.31 14.33
C MET A 1 -20.16 0.97 13.04
N LYS A 2 -19.89 1.95 12.16
CA LYS A 2 -19.03 1.71 10.98
C LYS A 2 -17.60 1.60 11.50
N ASN A 3 -16.97 0.44 11.33
CA ASN A 3 -15.52 0.32 11.48
C ASN A 3 -14.88 1.05 10.31
N THR A 4 -14.66 2.37 10.44
CA THR A 4 -13.85 3.10 9.48
C THR A 4 -12.42 2.58 9.55
N VAL A 5 -11.98 1.92 8.48
CA VAL A 5 -10.57 1.55 8.29
C VAL A 5 -9.77 2.84 8.30
N THR A 6 -9.12 3.12 9.43
CA THR A 6 -8.38 4.36 9.60
C THR A 6 -7.04 4.27 8.89
N GLU A 7 -6.49 3.06 8.77
CA GLU A 7 -5.19 2.81 8.21
C GLU A 7 -5.20 1.55 7.34
N ILE A 8 -4.43 1.58 6.26
CA ILE A 8 -4.10 0.41 5.46
C ILE A 8 -2.60 0.11 5.62
N VAL A 9 -2.28 -1.17 5.84
CA VAL A 9 -0.90 -1.62 6.03
C VAL A 9 -0.45 -2.30 4.75
N PHE A 10 0.71 -1.88 4.23
CA PHE A 10 1.39 -2.57 3.15
C PHE A 10 2.62 -3.28 3.69
N LEU A 11 2.74 -4.56 3.38
CA LEU A 11 3.98 -5.32 3.49
C LEU A 11 4.87 -4.94 2.31
N ILE A 12 6.09 -4.48 2.59
CA ILE A 12 7.07 -4.08 1.58
C ILE A 12 8.25 -5.03 1.66
N GLU A 13 8.63 -5.62 0.53
CA GLU A 13 9.74 -6.56 0.42
C GLU A 13 10.67 -6.09 -0.70
N GLU A 14 11.98 -6.27 -0.52
CA GLU A 14 12.96 -6.06 -1.58
C GLU A 14 12.85 -7.21 -2.59
N ASP A 15 12.75 -6.89 -3.88
CA ASP A 15 12.65 -7.90 -4.92
C ASP A 15 14.06 -8.48 -5.21
N PRO A 16 14.22 -9.81 -5.36
CA PRO A 16 15.51 -10.42 -5.67
C PRO A 16 16.17 -9.91 -6.96
N GLU A 17 15.39 -9.46 -7.94
CA GLU A 17 15.88 -8.86 -9.19
C GLU A 17 16.11 -7.34 -9.08
N GLY A 18 15.83 -6.77 -7.90
CA GLY A 18 15.97 -5.36 -7.58
C GLY A 18 14.63 -4.61 -7.54
N GLY A 19 14.60 -3.56 -6.73
CA GLY A 19 13.40 -2.78 -6.48
C GLY A 19 12.61 -3.29 -5.27
N TYR A 20 11.32 -2.98 -5.25
CA TYR A 20 10.44 -3.22 -4.11
C TYR A 20 9.08 -3.70 -4.59
N THR A 21 8.55 -4.70 -3.90
CA THR A 21 7.16 -5.12 -4.00
C THR A 21 6.37 -4.61 -2.78
N ALA A 22 5.08 -4.36 -2.98
CA ALA A 22 4.16 -3.93 -1.94
C ALA A 22 2.84 -4.68 -2.03
N LYS A 23 2.37 -5.21 -0.90
CA LYS A 23 1.09 -5.91 -0.79
C LYS A 23 0.27 -5.36 0.37
N ALA A 24 -0.97 -4.96 0.12
CA ALA A 24 -1.88 -4.57 1.19
C ALA A 24 -2.30 -5.79 2.03
N LEU A 25 -2.34 -5.61 3.35
CA LEU A 25 -2.92 -6.59 4.27
C LEU A 25 -4.43 -6.35 4.32
N GLY A 26 -5.20 -7.37 3.93
CA GLY A 26 -6.67 -7.33 3.95
C GLY A 26 -7.34 -6.74 2.70
N GLU A 27 -6.56 -6.23 1.75
CA GLU A 27 -7.07 -5.70 0.47
C GLU A 27 -6.30 -6.30 -0.70
N SER A 28 -6.96 -6.42 -1.85
CA SER A 28 -6.36 -6.97 -3.08
C SER A 28 -5.58 -5.89 -3.85
N ILE A 29 -4.64 -5.22 -3.17
CA ILE A 29 -3.79 -4.18 -3.76
C ILE A 29 -2.34 -4.67 -3.78
N PHE A 30 -1.74 -4.67 -4.97
CA PHE A 30 -0.36 -5.11 -5.22
C PHE A 30 0.34 -4.09 -6.12
N THR A 31 1.60 -3.81 -5.83
CA THR A 31 2.42 -2.84 -6.58
C THR A 31 3.87 -3.26 -6.56
N GLN A 32 4.61 -2.90 -7.60
CA GLN A 32 6.06 -3.13 -7.71
C GLN A 32 6.71 -1.94 -8.39
N THR A 33 7.87 -1.53 -7.90
CA THR A 33 8.63 -0.40 -8.45
C THR A 33 10.12 -0.52 -8.15
N ASP A 34 10.95 0.14 -8.95
CA ASP A 34 12.42 0.12 -8.79
C ASP A 34 12.92 0.85 -7.54
N ASN A 35 12.13 1.75 -6.95
CA ASN A 35 12.56 2.54 -5.79
C ASN A 35 11.40 2.93 -4.86
N ILE A 36 11.73 3.17 -3.59
CA ILE A 36 10.75 3.46 -2.54
C ILE A 36 9.96 4.76 -2.75
N ALA A 37 10.52 5.75 -3.47
CA ALA A 37 9.83 7.00 -3.73
C ALA A 37 8.69 6.80 -4.74
N SER A 38 8.98 6.10 -5.85
CA SER A 38 7.97 5.67 -6.83
C SER A 38 6.91 4.77 -6.20
N LEU A 39 7.32 3.85 -5.31
CA LEU A 39 6.39 2.97 -4.60
C LEU A 39 5.34 3.75 -3.81
N LYS A 40 5.78 4.77 -3.06
CA LYS A 40 4.87 5.61 -2.25
C LYS A 40 3.83 6.34 -3.09
N GLU A 41 4.19 6.82 -4.27
CA GLU A 41 3.23 7.48 -5.18
C GLU A 41 2.23 6.45 -5.73
N MET A 42 2.71 5.32 -6.25
CA MET A 42 1.84 4.27 -6.78
C MET A 42 0.89 3.70 -5.72
N LEU A 43 1.34 3.56 -4.48
CA LEU A 43 0.49 3.12 -3.36
C LEU A 43 -0.65 4.09 -3.08
N ARG A 44 -0.40 5.40 -3.12
CA ARG A 44 -1.47 6.40 -2.93
C ARG A 44 -2.51 6.33 -4.03
N ASP A 45 -2.08 6.19 -5.27
CA ASP A 45 -2.98 6.10 -6.41
C ASP A 45 -3.77 4.79 -6.43
N ALA A 46 -3.12 3.67 -6.10
CA ALA A 46 -3.79 2.38 -5.96
C ALA A 46 -4.87 2.41 -4.86
N VAL A 47 -4.58 3.01 -3.69
CA VAL A 47 -5.57 3.20 -2.61
C VAL A 47 -6.71 4.12 -3.06
N ARG A 48 -6.42 5.20 -3.80
CA ARG A 48 -7.48 6.09 -4.32
C ARG A 48 -8.39 5.38 -5.32
N CYS A 49 -7.82 4.54 -6.18
CA CYS A 49 -8.55 3.76 -7.17
C CYS A 49 -9.41 2.69 -6.52
N HIS A 50 -8.86 1.96 -5.54
CA HIS A 50 -9.55 0.89 -4.81
C HIS A 50 -10.67 1.41 -3.91
N PHE A 51 -10.50 2.61 -3.32
CA PHE A 51 -11.50 3.27 -2.48
C PHE A 51 -12.00 4.57 -3.14
N PRO A 52 -12.94 4.48 -4.11
CA PRO A 52 -13.48 5.65 -4.81
C PRO A 52 -14.32 6.54 -3.89
N ASP A 53 -15.05 5.94 -2.94
CA ASP A 53 -15.75 6.68 -1.88
C ASP A 53 -14.76 7.17 -0.81
N GLN A 54 -14.66 8.49 -0.66
CA GLN A 54 -13.79 9.12 0.33
C GLN A 54 -14.14 8.72 1.77
N ALA A 55 -15.39 8.39 2.07
CA ALA A 55 -15.81 7.99 3.41
C ALA A 55 -15.22 6.62 3.84
N ASN A 56 -14.90 5.76 2.87
CA ASN A 56 -14.33 4.43 3.10
C ASN A 56 -12.81 4.40 2.88
N ARG A 57 -12.21 5.50 2.43
CA ARG A 57 -10.78 5.56 2.13
C ARG A 57 -9.95 5.58 3.43
N PRO A 58 -8.90 4.75 3.52
CA PRO A 58 -7.95 4.82 4.63
C PRO A 58 -7.35 6.22 4.76
N LYS A 59 -7.20 6.70 6.00
CA LYS A 59 -6.64 8.03 6.29
C LYS A 59 -5.11 8.03 6.33
N ALA A 60 -4.50 6.87 6.59
CA ALA A 60 -3.07 6.70 6.54
C ALA A 60 -2.68 5.40 5.82
N ILE A 61 -1.52 5.43 5.16
CA ILE A 61 -0.85 4.28 4.58
C ILE A 61 0.36 3.99 5.46
N ARG A 62 0.40 2.80 6.06
CA ARG A 62 1.53 2.34 6.87
C ARG A 62 2.37 1.36 6.05
N LEU A 63 3.66 1.65 5.93
CA LEU A 63 4.61 0.76 5.26
C LEU A 63 5.31 -0.09 6.30
N HIS A 64 5.17 -1.41 6.20
CA HIS A 64 5.91 -2.37 7.00
C HIS A 64 6.97 -3.00 6.10
N ILE A 65 8.19 -2.48 6.19
CA ILE A 65 9.31 -2.93 5.36
C ILE A 65 10.00 -4.10 6.07
N VAL A 66 10.01 -5.26 5.42
CA VAL A 66 10.71 -6.45 5.90
C VAL A 66 12.04 -6.55 5.16
N ARG A 67 13.09 -6.83 5.92
CA ARG A 67 14.42 -7.14 5.38
C ARG A 67 14.79 -8.54 5.86
N SER A 68 14.96 -9.45 4.91
CA SER A 68 15.43 -10.82 5.13
C SER A 68 16.94 -10.91 4.93
#